data_AF-A0AAV9P5M0-F1
#
_entry.id   AF-A0AAV9P5M0-F1
#
_cell.length_a   1.000
_cell.length_b   1.000
_cell.length_c   1.000
_cell.angle_alpha   90.00
_cell.angle_beta   90.00
_cell.angle_gamma   90.00
#
_symmetry.space_group_name_H-M   'P 1'
#
loop_
_entity.id
_entity.type
_entity.pdbx_description
1 polymer ?
#
loop_
_entity_poly.entity_id
_entity_poly.type
_entity_poly.pdbx_seq_one_letter_code
_entity_poly.pdbx_strand_id
1 'polypeptide(L)'
;MRTGTIFAAALAFASSVIATPAPKGKGVGKPKPPPCRAGIDRPGCVGKPKPKKECKTCMSEEDAQIVASYFQDLIRGYTIEQALAGLTEDFVDYSSAVSIVINKGAAVPNDITQPIFTSREQFMAGHGKQKPIPFEILDVWHNCNGTVSMRWVSTRSAYLQPTEAAAIPVPALVVLETEPAEEGNEYNYRIHTIYSEFNAAAWLVNLGVFKPEGAVTPVPADVPEGTEGEAEAAPAKREIAARTPEFQDWTDIGVI
;
A
#
# COMPACT_ATOMS: atom_id res chain seq x y z
N MET A 1 -12.82 -45.98 -19.64
CA MET A 1 -11.94 -45.54 -20.74
C MET A 1 -12.66 -44.50 -21.57
N ARG A 2 -12.38 -43.21 -21.35
CA ARG A 2 -12.70 -42.10 -22.26
C ARG A 2 -11.51 -41.16 -22.24
N THR A 3 -10.79 -41.18 -23.35
CA THR A 3 -9.57 -40.42 -23.63
C THR A 3 -9.96 -39.00 -23.99
N GLY A 4 -9.61 -38.03 -23.14
CA GLY A 4 -9.78 -36.60 -23.40
C GLY A 4 -8.46 -35.98 -23.80
N THR A 5 -8.36 -35.60 -25.07
CA THR A 5 -7.18 -34.99 -25.71
C THR A 5 -6.97 -33.56 -25.19
N ILE A 6 -5.79 -33.31 -24.62
CA ILE A 6 -5.32 -31.98 -24.21
C ILE A 6 -4.82 -31.23 -25.45
N PHE A 7 -5.42 -30.09 -25.78
CA PHE A 7 -4.86 -29.13 -26.74
C PHE A 7 -4.00 -28.13 -25.98
N ALA A 8 -2.67 -28.26 -26.14
CA ALA A 8 -1.71 -27.24 -25.74
C ALA A 8 -1.55 -26.22 -26.87
N ALA A 9 -2.02 -24.98 -26.67
CA ALA A 9 -1.75 -23.87 -27.56
C ALA A 9 -0.57 -23.06 -27.01
N ALA A 10 0.62 -23.32 -27.57
CA ALA A 10 1.81 -22.50 -27.34
C ALA A 10 1.72 -21.23 -28.21
N LEU A 11 1.57 -20.07 -27.58
CA LEU A 11 1.66 -18.77 -28.23
C LEU A 11 3.11 -18.25 -28.10
N ALA A 12 3.86 -18.37 -29.18
CA ALA A 12 5.16 -17.73 -29.35
C ALA A 12 4.96 -16.26 -29.72
N PHE A 13 5.39 -15.33 -28.86
CA PHE A 13 5.51 -13.92 -29.20
C PHE A 13 6.85 -13.68 -29.91
N ALA A 14 6.79 -13.45 -31.22
CA ALA A 14 7.93 -13.00 -32.01
C ALA A 14 8.05 -11.47 -31.93
N SER A 15 9.07 -10.98 -31.22
CA SER A 15 9.42 -9.56 -31.19
C SER A 15 10.01 -9.13 -32.53
N SER A 16 9.28 -8.30 -33.27
CA SER A 16 9.77 -7.67 -34.50
C SER A 16 10.39 -6.32 -34.16
N VAL A 17 11.72 -6.22 -34.26
CA VAL A 17 12.46 -4.96 -34.13
C VAL A 17 12.51 -4.31 -35.52
N ILE A 18 11.78 -3.21 -35.72
CA ILE A 18 11.89 -2.39 -36.93
C ILE A 18 12.98 -1.34 -36.68
N ALA A 19 14.12 -1.50 -37.35
CA ALA A 19 15.19 -0.50 -37.36
C ALA A 19 14.82 0.64 -38.33
N THR A 20 14.66 1.85 -37.80
CA THR A 20 14.49 3.09 -38.60
C THR A 20 15.85 3.64 -39.05
N PRO A 21 15.98 4.15 -40.29
CA PRO A 21 17.21 4.73 -40.79
C PRO A 21 17.48 6.13 -40.18
N ALA A 22 18.76 6.40 -39.90
CA ALA A 22 19.23 7.64 -39.31
C ALA A 22 19.09 8.85 -40.28
N PRO A 23 18.61 10.02 -39.81
CA PRO A 23 18.53 11.22 -40.63
C PRO A 23 19.90 11.89 -40.82
N LYS A 24 20.17 12.29 -42.07
CA LYS A 24 21.38 13.01 -42.52
C LYS A 24 21.49 14.40 -41.86
N GLY A 25 22.68 14.70 -41.33
CA GLY A 25 22.99 15.89 -40.55
C GLY A 25 22.89 17.22 -41.32
N LYS A 26 22.40 18.25 -40.61
CA LYS A 26 22.51 19.66 -40.98
C LYS A 26 23.60 20.32 -40.13
N GLY A 27 24.28 21.30 -40.73
CA GLY A 27 25.54 21.92 -40.31
C GLY A 27 25.69 22.22 -38.81
N VAL A 28 26.87 21.87 -38.30
CA VAL A 28 27.35 22.19 -36.95
C VAL A 28 27.53 23.71 -36.85
N GLY A 29 26.54 24.40 -36.29
CA GLY A 29 26.74 25.73 -35.73
C GLY A 29 27.76 25.65 -34.60
N LYS A 30 28.60 26.69 -34.45
CA LYS A 30 29.63 26.78 -33.41
C LYS A 30 29.05 26.35 -32.05
N PRO A 31 29.74 25.49 -31.28
CA PRO A 31 29.22 24.98 -30.01
C PRO A 31 28.92 26.16 -29.08
N LYS A 32 27.66 26.24 -28.66
CA LYS A 32 27.22 27.17 -27.62
C LYS A 32 28.01 26.81 -26.35
N PRO A 33 28.65 27.78 -25.66
CA PRO A 33 29.41 27.47 -24.45
C PRO A 33 28.50 26.76 -23.43
N PRO A 34 29.03 25.77 -22.70
CA PRO A 34 28.23 25.01 -21.74
C PRO A 34 27.64 25.95 -20.68
N PRO A 35 26.44 25.67 -20.17
CA PRO A 35 25.85 26.46 -19.09
C PRO A 35 26.80 26.44 -17.88
N CYS A 36 27.05 27.61 -17.26
CA CYS A 36 27.90 27.72 -16.06
C CYS A 36 27.34 26.74 -15.00
N ARG A 37 28.13 25.74 -14.60
CA ARG A 37 27.79 24.80 -13.52
C ARG A 37 28.00 25.52 -12.19
N ALA A 38 27.05 25.39 -11.26
CA ALA A 38 27.20 25.98 -9.94
C ALA A 38 28.47 25.43 -9.25
N GLY A 39 29.30 26.33 -8.69
CA GLY A 39 30.47 25.96 -7.88
C GLY A 39 31.83 25.90 -8.58
N ILE A 40 31.96 26.40 -9.83
CA ILE A 40 33.26 26.56 -10.47
C ILE A 40 33.48 28.04 -10.77
N ASP A 41 34.35 28.69 -10.00
CA ASP A 41 34.75 30.07 -10.23
C ASP A 41 35.58 30.17 -11.51
N ARG A 42 34.92 30.57 -12.59
CA ARG A 42 35.59 30.99 -13.84
C ARG A 42 35.51 32.52 -13.96
N PRO A 43 36.61 33.20 -14.33
CA PRO A 43 36.59 34.63 -14.60
C PRO A 43 35.65 34.90 -15.79
N GLY A 44 34.47 35.47 -15.54
CA GLY A 44 33.51 35.88 -16.58
C GLY A 44 32.03 35.54 -16.38
N CYS A 45 31.64 34.68 -15.42
CA CYS A 45 30.20 34.45 -15.12
C CYS A 45 29.68 35.50 -14.11
N VAL A 46 29.47 36.77 -14.52
CA VAL A 46 28.76 37.77 -13.69
C VAL A 46 27.25 37.61 -13.89
N GLY A 47 26.67 36.57 -13.30
CA GLY A 47 25.22 36.40 -13.20
C GLY A 47 24.74 36.88 -11.84
N LYS A 48 23.65 37.65 -11.80
CA LYS A 48 22.96 38.02 -10.54
C LYS A 48 22.71 36.73 -9.72
N PRO A 49 22.92 36.73 -8.40
CA PRO A 49 22.61 35.56 -7.59
C PRO A 49 21.14 35.23 -7.81
N LYS A 50 20.85 34.05 -8.38
CA LYS A 50 19.49 33.52 -8.31
C LYS A 50 19.17 33.36 -6.82
N PRO A 51 17.95 33.70 -6.37
CA PRO A 51 17.55 33.40 -5.00
C PRO A 51 17.83 31.92 -4.77
N LYS A 52 18.59 31.61 -3.70
CA LYS A 52 18.80 30.24 -3.28
C LYS A 52 17.41 29.64 -3.13
N LYS A 53 17.06 28.67 -3.96
CA LYS A 53 15.90 27.83 -3.70
C LYS A 53 16.18 27.26 -2.31
N GLU A 54 15.38 27.65 -1.32
CA GLU A 54 15.54 27.16 0.04
C GLU A 54 15.63 25.63 -0.05
N CYS A 55 16.75 25.07 0.39
CA CYS A 55 16.80 23.64 0.59
C CYS A 55 15.75 23.37 1.67
N LYS A 56 14.60 22.78 1.28
CA LYS A 56 13.63 22.23 2.22
C LYS A 56 14.45 21.41 3.21
N THR A 57 14.46 21.80 4.48
CA THR A 57 15.18 21.05 5.51
C THR A 57 14.67 19.61 5.42
N CYS A 58 15.59 18.68 5.19
CA CYS A 58 15.21 17.29 5.04
C CYS A 58 14.62 16.80 6.36
N MET A 59 13.61 15.93 6.29
CA MET A 59 13.14 15.20 7.46
C MET A 59 14.33 14.49 8.11
N SER A 60 14.44 14.57 9.43
CA SER A 60 15.49 13.89 10.17
C SER A 60 15.19 12.41 10.32
N GLU A 61 16.21 11.59 10.55
CA GLU A 61 16.02 10.15 10.79
C GLU A 61 15.15 9.91 12.03
N GLU A 62 15.29 10.75 13.06
CA GLU A 62 14.46 10.72 14.27
C GLU A 62 12.98 10.98 13.96
N ASP A 63 12.68 12.05 13.20
CA ASP A 63 11.30 12.35 12.79
C ASP A 63 10.71 11.23 11.92
N ALA A 64 11.52 10.63 11.03
CA ALA A 64 11.07 9.52 10.21
C ALA A 64 10.71 8.27 11.04
N GLN A 65 11.48 8.00 12.11
CA GLN A 65 11.17 6.92 13.05
C GLN A 65 9.92 7.21 13.88
N ILE A 66 9.69 8.48 14.26
CA ILE A 66 8.45 8.90 14.93
C ILE A 66 7.25 8.64 14.02
N VAL A 67 7.31 9.09 12.75
CA VAL A 67 6.25 8.85 11.76
C VAL A 67 6.01 7.36 11.53
N ALA A 68 7.07 6.56 11.42
CA ALA A 68 6.94 5.11 11.24
C ALA A 68 6.31 4.41 12.45
N SER A 69 6.72 4.78 13.66
CA SER A 69 6.18 4.24 14.92
C SER A 69 4.72 4.62 15.10
N TYR A 70 4.37 5.85 14.77
CA TYR A 70 2.99 6.30 14.78
C TYR A 70 2.10 5.49 13.83
N PHE A 71 2.54 5.24 12.59
CA PHE A 71 1.79 4.36 11.68
C PHE A 71 1.65 2.95 12.23
N GLN A 72 2.69 2.39 12.86
CA GLN A 72 2.59 1.11 13.57
C GLN A 72 1.52 1.15 14.68
N ASP A 73 1.44 2.23 15.44
CA ASP A 73 0.45 2.38 16.53
C ASP A 73 -0.99 2.45 16.01
N LEU A 74 -1.21 3.13 14.88
CA LEU A 74 -2.49 3.12 14.18
C LEU A 74 -2.95 1.69 13.83
N ILE A 75 -2.05 0.74 13.63
CA ILE A 75 -2.38 -0.66 13.31
C ILE A 75 -2.48 -1.56 14.56
N ARG A 76 -1.60 -1.35 15.56
CA ARG A 76 -1.50 -2.22 16.74
C ARG A 76 -2.47 -1.87 17.86
N GLY A 77 -2.98 -0.64 17.90
CA GLY A 77 -3.73 -0.15 19.05
C GLY A 77 -4.38 1.19 18.78
N TYR A 78 -5.10 1.28 17.66
CA TYR A 78 -5.79 2.48 17.20
C TYR A 78 -6.60 3.16 18.31
N THR A 79 -6.43 4.48 18.41
CA THR A 79 -7.34 5.39 19.11
C THR A 79 -7.77 6.54 18.22
N ILE A 80 -8.89 7.16 18.57
CA ILE A 80 -9.38 8.36 17.87
C ILE A 80 -8.37 9.51 18.01
N GLU A 81 -7.77 9.65 19.19
CA GLU A 81 -6.79 10.69 19.49
C GLU A 81 -5.55 10.56 18.59
N GLN A 82 -5.07 9.33 18.36
CA GLN A 82 -3.97 9.08 17.44
C GLN A 82 -4.30 9.56 16.03
N ALA A 83 -5.48 9.22 15.49
CA ALA A 83 -5.86 9.64 14.15
C ALA A 83 -5.97 11.17 14.04
N LEU A 84 -6.55 11.84 15.04
CA LEU A 84 -6.68 13.30 15.06
C LEU A 84 -5.32 14.01 15.13
N ALA A 85 -4.37 13.45 15.85
CA ALA A 85 -3.05 14.04 16.07
C ALA A 85 -2.10 13.81 14.90
N GLY A 86 -2.13 12.64 14.26
CA GLY A 86 -1.13 12.27 13.25
C GLY A 86 -1.63 12.13 11.81
N LEU A 87 -2.93 12.28 11.53
CA LEU A 87 -3.45 12.36 10.14
C LEU A 87 -3.96 13.78 9.83
N THR A 88 -3.72 14.26 8.59
CA THR A 88 -4.35 15.51 8.11
C THR A 88 -5.86 15.32 7.89
N GLU A 89 -6.65 16.39 7.80
CA GLU A 89 -8.10 16.27 7.60
C GLU A 89 -8.47 15.68 6.23
N ASP A 90 -7.72 16.07 5.21
CA ASP A 90 -7.81 15.65 3.80
C ASP A 90 -7.03 14.36 3.51
N PHE A 91 -6.69 13.60 4.54
CA PHE A 91 -5.98 12.34 4.45
C PHE A 91 -6.56 11.37 3.40
N VAL A 92 -5.67 10.72 2.64
CA VAL A 92 -6.04 9.72 1.63
C VAL A 92 -5.24 8.42 1.81
N ASP A 93 -5.91 7.28 1.78
CA ASP A 93 -5.30 5.94 1.89
C ASP A 93 -5.51 5.14 0.61
N TYR A 94 -4.41 4.71 0.00
CA TYR A 94 -4.37 3.84 -1.17
C TYR A 94 -3.78 2.47 -0.81
N SER A 95 -4.55 1.41 -1.04
CA SER A 95 -4.02 0.05 -1.04
C SER A 95 -4.89 -0.89 -1.87
N SER A 96 -4.33 -1.43 -2.94
CA SER A 96 -5.01 -2.48 -3.71
C SER A 96 -5.10 -3.78 -2.89
N ALA A 97 -4.10 -4.06 -2.06
CA ALA A 97 -4.07 -5.18 -1.13
C ALA A 97 -5.18 -5.12 -0.06
N VAL A 98 -5.41 -3.97 0.58
CA VAL A 98 -6.55 -3.82 1.50
C VAL A 98 -7.87 -3.91 0.73
N SER A 99 -7.96 -3.28 -0.45
CA SER A 99 -9.19 -3.28 -1.26
C SER A 99 -9.62 -4.70 -1.65
N ILE A 100 -8.68 -5.58 -2.01
CA ILE A 100 -9.00 -6.97 -2.33
C ILE A 100 -9.36 -7.79 -1.07
N VAL A 101 -8.78 -7.48 0.09
CA VAL A 101 -9.12 -8.11 1.38
C VAL A 101 -10.52 -7.73 1.83
N ILE A 102 -10.87 -6.44 1.80
CA ILE A 102 -12.23 -5.92 2.06
C ILE A 102 -13.24 -6.63 1.15
N ASN A 103 -12.89 -6.79 -0.13
CA ASN A 103 -13.72 -7.46 -1.12
C ASN A 103 -13.60 -8.99 -1.11
N LYS A 104 -13.02 -9.62 -0.07
CA LYS A 104 -12.90 -11.08 0.06
C LYS A 104 -12.41 -11.77 -1.23
N GLY A 105 -11.38 -11.24 -1.87
CA GLY A 105 -10.83 -11.84 -3.09
C GLY A 105 -11.69 -11.66 -4.34
N ALA A 106 -12.47 -10.57 -4.42
CA ALA A 106 -13.42 -10.26 -5.50
C ALA A 106 -14.78 -10.97 -5.42
N ALA A 107 -15.33 -11.10 -4.19
CA ALA A 107 -16.68 -11.61 -3.96
C ALA A 107 -17.76 -10.76 -4.65
N VAL A 108 -17.53 -9.46 -4.79
CA VAL A 108 -18.36 -8.54 -5.59
C VAL A 108 -17.49 -7.68 -6.51
N PRO A 109 -18.03 -7.11 -7.61
CA PRO A 109 -17.29 -6.14 -8.39
C PRO A 109 -16.87 -4.94 -7.52
N ASN A 110 -15.57 -4.66 -7.47
CA ASN A 110 -15.02 -3.50 -6.76
C ASN A 110 -13.85 -2.92 -7.57
N ASP A 111 -13.73 -1.60 -7.61
CA ASP A 111 -12.56 -0.95 -8.20
C ASP A 111 -11.44 -0.90 -7.15
N ILE A 112 -10.49 -1.83 -7.26
CA ILE A 112 -9.35 -1.95 -6.33
C ILE A 112 -8.24 -0.92 -6.59
N THR A 113 -8.44 0.01 -7.52
CA THR A 113 -7.46 1.06 -7.88
C THR A 113 -7.76 2.42 -7.27
N GLN A 114 -8.93 2.57 -6.63
CA GLN A 114 -9.34 3.81 -5.95
C GLN A 114 -8.77 3.88 -4.52
N PRO A 115 -8.72 5.08 -3.92
CA PRO A 115 -8.50 5.20 -2.49
C PRO A 115 -9.54 4.39 -1.70
N ILE A 116 -9.10 3.78 -0.60
CA ILE A 116 -9.98 3.10 0.36
C ILE A 116 -10.67 4.12 1.24
N PHE A 117 -9.92 5.13 1.65
CA PHE A 117 -10.40 6.26 2.43
C PHE A 117 -9.96 7.55 1.74
N THR A 118 -10.90 8.49 1.59
CA THR A 118 -10.64 9.81 1.00
C THR A 118 -10.68 10.93 2.04
N SER A 119 -10.78 10.60 3.33
CA SER A 119 -10.66 11.55 4.42
C SER A 119 -10.26 10.86 5.72
N ARG A 120 -9.75 11.63 6.67
CA ARG A 120 -9.49 11.16 8.04
C ARG A 120 -10.75 10.64 8.72
N GLU A 121 -11.89 11.30 8.52
CA GLU A 121 -13.17 10.86 9.09
C GLU A 121 -13.56 9.46 8.60
N GLN A 122 -13.43 9.19 7.29
CA GLN A 122 -13.69 7.86 6.74
C GLN A 122 -12.71 6.82 7.28
N PHE A 123 -11.43 7.16 7.37
CA PHE A 123 -10.42 6.30 7.99
C PHE A 123 -10.81 5.96 9.43
N MET A 124 -11.16 6.95 10.25
CA MET A 124 -11.56 6.73 11.64
C MET A 124 -12.81 5.84 11.77
N ALA A 125 -13.80 6.03 10.88
CA ALA A 125 -15.03 5.24 10.88
C ALA A 125 -14.85 3.79 10.40
N GLY A 126 -13.93 3.56 9.46
CA GLY A 126 -13.61 2.25 8.92
C GLY A 126 -12.57 1.51 9.75
N HIS A 127 -11.37 2.07 9.85
CA HIS A 127 -10.20 1.48 10.51
C HIS A 127 -10.43 1.25 12.01
N GLY A 128 -11.16 2.14 12.69
CA GLY A 128 -11.46 2.01 14.12
C GLY A 128 -12.30 0.79 14.50
N LYS A 129 -12.86 0.06 13.52
CA LYS A 129 -13.58 -1.20 13.73
C LYS A 129 -12.69 -2.44 13.62
N GLN A 130 -11.46 -2.30 13.12
CA GLN A 130 -10.55 -3.42 12.90
C GLN A 130 -9.93 -3.90 14.21
N LYS A 131 -9.72 -5.22 14.32
CA LYS A 131 -8.94 -5.79 15.43
C LYS A 131 -7.46 -5.43 15.25
N PRO A 132 -6.73 -5.15 16.34
CA PRO A 132 -5.30 -4.93 16.26
C PRO A 132 -4.59 -6.19 15.79
N ILE A 133 -3.57 -6.02 14.96
CA ILE A 133 -2.71 -7.11 14.49
C ILE A 133 -1.28 -6.91 14.97
N PRO A 134 -0.48 -7.98 15.13
CA PRO A 134 0.96 -7.84 15.29
C PRO A 134 1.55 -7.08 14.11
N PHE A 135 2.43 -6.11 14.39
CA PHE A 135 3.09 -5.29 13.38
C PHE A 135 4.51 -5.03 13.85
N GLU A 136 5.48 -5.38 13.03
CA GLU A 136 6.91 -5.16 13.29
C GLU A 136 7.51 -4.35 12.14
N ILE A 137 8.13 -3.23 12.49
CA ILE A 137 8.91 -2.42 11.55
C ILE A 137 10.23 -3.14 11.29
N LEU A 138 10.55 -3.38 10.02
CA LEU A 138 11.79 -4.03 9.59
C LEU A 138 12.83 -3.00 9.17
N ASP A 139 12.41 -2.02 8.37
CA ASP A 139 13.29 -1.00 7.81
C ASP A 139 12.50 0.32 7.63
N VAL A 140 13.18 1.45 7.80
CA VAL A 140 12.62 2.79 7.57
C VAL A 140 13.58 3.59 6.70
N TRP A 141 13.02 4.27 5.70
CA TRP A 141 13.71 5.20 4.83
C TRP A 141 12.95 6.52 4.78
N HIS A 142 13.66 7.60 4.50
CA HIS A 142 13.09 8.94 4.39
C HIS A 142 13.79 9.76 3.31
N ASN A 143 13.15 10.85 2.89
CA ASN A 143 13.73 11.79 1.96
C ASN A 143 13.49 13.25 2.39
N CYS A 144 14.02 14.20 1.62
CA CYS A 144 13.89 15.62 1.92
C CYS A 144 12.52 16.23 1.59
N ASN A 145 11.60 15.47 1.00
CA ASN A 145 10.30 16.00 0.61
C ASN A 145 9.21 15.78 1.68
N GLY A 146 9.51 15.06 2.77
CA GLY A 146 8.54 14.66 3.79
C GLY A 146 7.93 13.29 3.51
N THR A 147 8.57 12.43 2.71
CA THR A 147 8.13 11.04 2.55
C THR A 147 8.92 10.14 3.48
N VAL A 148 8.22 9.27 4.19
CA VAL A 148 8.76 8.10 4.87
C VAL A 148 8.34 6.86 4.09
N SER A 149 9.24 5.91 3.89
CA SER A 149 8.91 4.59 3.36
C SER A 149 9.35 3.56 4.37
N MET A 150 8.53 2.55 4.63
CA MET A 150 8.87 1.53 5.61
C MET A 150 8.55 0.14 5.10
N ARG A 151 9.40 -0.81 5.46
CA ARG A 151 9.12 -2.22 5.33
C ARG A 151 8.65 -2.73 6.68
N TRP A 152 7.60 -3.53 6.69
CA TRP A 152 7.06 -4.11 7.91
C TRP A 152 6.56 -5.53 7.67
N VAL A 153 6.27 -6.24 8.76
CA VAL A 153 5.66 -7.56 8.73
C VAL A 153 4.59 -7.70 9.80
N SER A 154 3.47 -8.31 9.44
CA SER A 154 2.56 -8.91 10.42
C SER A 154 2.79 -10.40 10.48
N THR A 155 3.08 -10.93 11.66
CA THR A 155 3.25 -12.37 11.88
C THR A 155 1.93 -13.12 11.97
N ARG A 156 0.80 -12.40 12.11
CA ARG A 156 -0.54 -12.97 12.30
C ARG A 156 -1.61 -11.99 11.83
N SER A 157 -1.75 -11.83 10.52
CA SER A 157 -2.59 -10.77 9.93
C SER A 157 -4.10 -10.96 10.12
N ALA A 158 -4.54 -12.17 10.49
CA ALA A 158 -5.92 -12.48 10.84
C ALA A 158 -6.12 -12.64 12.36
N TYR A 159 -5.21 -12.10 13.18
CA TYR A 159 -5.28 -12.25 14.63
C TYR A 159 -6.62 -11.77 15.20
N LEU A 160 -7.22 -12.58 16.08
CA LEU A 160 -8.51 -12.33 16.73
C LEU A 160 -9.72 -12.28 15.79
N GLN A 161 -9.55 -12.67 14.53
CA GLN A 161 -10.65 -12.78 13.59
C GLN A 161 -11.34 -14.15 13.75
N PRO A 162 -12.68 -14.21 13.76
CA PRO A 162 -13.40 -15.49 13.78
C PRO A 162 -13.08 -16.40 12.58
N THR A 163 -12.63 -15.80 11.48
CA THR A 163 -12.27 -16.46 10.21
C THR A 163 -10.79 -16.82 10.12
N GLU A 164 -10.01 -16.65 11.20
CA GLU A 164 -8.59 -16.99 11.20
C GLU A 164 -8.36 -18.48 10.90
N ALA A 165 -7.71 -18.75 9.76
CA ALA A 165 -7.43 -20.10 9.27
C ALA A 165 -5.92 -20.42 9.22
N ALA A 166 -5.06 -19.39 9.19
CA ALA A 166 -3.62 -19.54 9.15
C ALA A 166 -2.90 -18.30 9.70
N ALA A 167 -1.60 -18.44 9.97
CA ALA A 167 -0.71 -17.39 10.46
C ALA A 167 0.54 -17.24 9.57
N ILE A 168 0.34 -17.14 8.26
CA ILE A 168 1.43 -16.88 7.31
C ILE A 168 1.92 -15.44 7.53
N PRO A 169 3.22 -15.20 7.75
CA PRO A 169 3.75 -13.85 7.86
C PRO A 169 3.48 -13.05 6.59
N VAL A 170 2.95 -11.84 6.76
CA VAL A 170 2.64 -10.91 5.69
C VAL A 170 3.68 -9.79 5.69
N PRO A 171 4.74 -9.88 4.86
CA PRO A 171 5.62 -8.75 4.63
C PRO A 171 4.91 -7.71 3.75
N ALA A 172 5.29 -6.45 3.97
CA ALA A 172 4.63 -5.31 3.37
C ALA A 172 5.58 -4.12 3.21
N LEU A 173 5.16 -3.18 2.37
CA LEU A 173 5.79 -1.89 2.14
C LEU A 173 4.72 -0.81 2.26
N VAL A 174 5.11 0.32 2.82
CA VAL A 174 4.27 1.52 2.86
C VAL A 174 5.09 2.73 2.51
N VAL A 175 4.46 3.68 1.83
CA VAL A 175 4.96 5.04 1.60
C VAL A 175 3.99 6.00 2.26
N LEU A 176 4.51 6.84 3.14
CA LEU A 176 3.79 7.83 3.93
C LEU A 176 4.25 9.21 3.46
N GLU A 177 3.36 9.96 2.83
CA GLU A 177 3.60 11.37 2.53
C GLU A 177 3.13 12.21 3.71
N THR A 178 3.98 13.13 4.18
CA THR A 178 3.74 13.90 5.40
C THR A 178 3.83 15.40 5.19
N GLU A 179 3.18 16.12 6.09
CA GLU A 179 3.24 17.56 6.22
C GLU A 179 3.68 17.93 7.65
N PRO A 180 4.39 19.05 7.86
CA PRO A 180 4.69 19.53 9.20
C PRO A 180 3.40 19.71 10.01
N ALA A 181 3.40 19.21 11.23
CA ALA A 181 2.29 19.41 12.16
C ALA A 181 2.33 20.83 12.76
N GLU A 182 1.22 21.26 13.35
CA GLU A 182 1.17 22.46 14.16
C GLU A 182 2.12 22.40 15.37
N GLU A 183 2.58 23.57 15.83
CA GLU A 183 3.47 23.68 16.98
C GLU A 183 2.85 23.03 18.22
N GLY A 184 3.60 22.16 18.89
CA GLY A 184 3.15 21.43 20.08
C GLY A 184 2.49 20.07 19.79
N ASN A 185 2.36 19.67 18.53
CA ASN A 185 1.99 18.30 18.16
C ASN A 185 3.12 17.31 18.51
N GLU A 186 2.78 16.16 19.09
CA GLU A 186 3.75 15.17 19.56
C GLU A 186 4.51 14.45 18.42
N TYR A 187 3.98 14.45 17.20
CA TYR A 187 4.54 13.70 16.07
C TYR A 187 5.43 14.53 15.15
N ASN A 188 5.51 15.86 15.34
CA ASN A 188 6.17 16.85 14.46
C ASN A 188 5.63 16.92 13.00
N TYR A 189 5.06 15.82 12.50
CA TYR A 189 4.53 15.64 11.16
C TYR A 189 3.20 14.91 11.22
N ARG A 190 2.31 15.23 10.29
CA ARG A 190 1.06 14.50 10.04
C ARG A 190 1.16 13.78 8.71
N ILE A 191 0.61 12.57 8.63
CA ILE A 191 0.48 11.81 7.40
C ILE A 191 -0.70 12.38 6.61
N HIS A 192 -0.43 12.78 5.37
CA HIS A 192 -1.43 13.25 4.41
C HIS A 192 -1.84 12.14 3.44
N THR A 193 -0.90 11.28 3.03
CA THR A 193 -1.22 10.18 2.10
C THR A 193 -0.49 8.91 2.46
N ILE A 194 -1.19 7.78 2.34
CA ILE A 194 -0.65 6.44 2.48
C ILE A 194 -0.74 5.71 1.15
N TYR A 195 0.37 5.10 0.75
CA TYR A 195 0.40 4.06 -0.27
C TYR A 195 0.91 2.78 0.38
N SER A 196 0.01 1.85 0.69
CA SER A 196 0.35 0.61 1.40
C SER A 196 0.13 -0.60 0.50
N GLU A 197 1.10 -1.50 0.43
CA GLU A 197 0.96 -2.77 -0.29
C GLU A 197 1.59 -3.92 0.50
N PHE A 198 0.91 -5.05 0.51
CA PHE A 198 1.31 -6.24 1.23
C PHE A 198 0.95 -7.51 0.47
N ASN A 199 1.43 -8.66 0.95
CA ASN A 199 1.08 -9.96 0.37
C ASN A 199 -0.41 -10.30 0.64
N ALA A 200 -1.30 -9.79 -0.21
CA ALA A 200 -2.74 -10.00 -0.10
C ALA A 200 -3.15 -11.47 -0.21
N ALA A 201 -2.42 -12.28 -0.99
CA ALA A 201 -2.70 -13.70 -1.08
C ALA A 201 -2.50 -14.39 0.28
N ALA A 202 -1.37 -14.14 0.95
CA ALA A 202 -1.13 -14.67 2.29
C ALA A 202 -2.21 -14.20 3.29
N TRP A 203 -2.62 -12.93 3.21
CA TRP A 203 -3.68 -12.40 4.06
C TRP A 203 -5.03 -13.10 3.82
N LEU A 204 -5.42 -13.31 2.55
CA LEU A 204 -6.65 -14.01 2.19
C LEU A 204 -6.64 -15.48 2.63
N VAL A 205 -5.47 -16.14 2.63
CA VAL A 205 -5.33 -17.48 3.22
C VAL A 205 -5.50 -17.42 4.74
N ASN A 206 -4.87 -16.46 5.40
CA ASN A 206 -4.99 -16.29 6.85
C ASN A 206 -6.45 -16.04 7.29
N LEU A 207 -7.26 -15.37 6.45
CA LEU A 207 -8.71 -15.16 6.67
C LEU A 207 -9.60 -16.32 6.18
N GLY A 208 -9.03 -17.42 5.68
CA GLY A 208 -9.79 -18.55 5.14
C GLY A 208 -10.59 -18.24 3.86
N VAL A 209 -10.36 -17.09 3.23
CA VAL A 209 -11.06 -16.66 2.00
C VAL A 209 -10.49 -17.37 0.77
N PHE A 210 -9.17 -17.53 0.71
CA PHE A 210 -8.49 -18.22 -0.37
C PHE A 210 -7.86 -19.52 0.15
N LYS A 211 -8.13 -20.63 -0.54
CA LYS A 211 -7.51 -21.92 -0.26
C LYS A 211 -6.42 -22.21 -1.31
N PRO A 212 -5.14 -22.23 -0.92
CA PRO A 212 -4.05 -22.63 -1.81
C PRO A 212 -4.20 -24.09 -2.24
N GLU A 213 -3.72 -24.42 -3.44
CA GLU A 213 -3.75 -25.80 -3.95
C GLU A 213 -2.78 -26.74 -3.20
N GLY A 214 -1.73 -26.19 -2.58
CA GLY A 214 -0.72 -26.92 -1.84
C GLY A 214 -0.42 -26.29 -0.47
N ALA A 215 0.46 -26.93 0.29
CA ALA A 215 0.89 -26.39 1.58
C ALA A 215 1.61 -25.05 1.42
N VAL A 216 1.29 -24.09 2.28
CA VAL A 216 2.00 -22.80 2.37
C VAL A 216 2.87 -22.81 3.60
N THR A 217 4.14 -22.44 3.46
CA THR A 217 5.10 -22.33 4.58
C THR A 217 5.50 -20.89 4.82
N PRO A 218 5.70 -20.46 6.08
CA PRO A 218 5.57 -21.25 7.31
C PRO A 218 4.11 -21.44 7.75
N VAL A 219 3.80 -22.62 8.32
CA VAL A 219 2.62 -22.87 9.16
C VAL A 219 3.16 -22.95 10.59
N PRO A 220 2.89 -21.98 11.51
CA PRO A 220 1.88 -22.24 12.55
C PRO A 220 1.32 -21.02 13.34
N ALA A 221 0.07 -21.14 13.80
CA ALA A 221 -0.29 -21.00 15.21
C ALA A 221 -1.32 -22.09 15.49
N ASP A 222 -1.25 -22.78 16.63
CA ASP A 222 -2.20 -23.82 17.01
C ASP A 222 -3.63 -23.27 16.91
N VAL A 223 -4.30 -23.51 15.78
CA VAL A 223 -5.76 -23.37 15.71
C VAL A 223 -6.25 -24.55 16.55
N PRO A 224 -6.95 -24.32 17.67
CA PRO A 224 -7.49 -25.42 18.45
C PRO A 224 -8.34 -26.27 17.51
N GLU A 225 -7.99 -27.56 17.45
CA GLU A 225 -8.62 -28.57 16.60
C GLU A 225 -10.12 -28.61 16.95
N GLY A 226 -10.91 -27.88 16.16
CA GLY A 226 -12.29 -27.52 16.47
C GLY A 226 -13.17 -27.80 15.28
N THR A 227 -13.47 -29.09 15.10
CA THR A 227 -14.50 -29.67 14.22
C THR A 227 -14.45 -29.29 12.75
N GLU A 228 -14.06 -30.27 11.93
CA GLU A 228 -14.50 -30.41 10.54
C GLU A 228 -16.04 -30.33 10.50
N GLY A 229 -16.59 -29.13 10.36
CA GLY A 229 -17.94 -28.92 9.90
C GLY A 229 -17.91 -28.84 8.39
N GLU A 230 -18.52 -29.80 7.72
CA GLU A 230 -18.92 -29.69 6.31
C GLU A 230 -19.54 -28.30 6.06
N ALA A 231 -18.80 -27.43 5.39
CA ALA A 231 -19.36 -26.22 4.80
C ALA A 231 -20.19 -26.66 3.59
N GLU A 232 -21.46 -26.99 3.84
CA GLU A 232 -22.48 -27.14 2.81
C GLU A 232 -22.55 -25.84 2.02
N ALA A 233 -22.13 -25.89 0.75
CA ALA A 233 -22.21 -24.77 -0.17
C ALA A 233 -23.70 -24.44 -0.42
N ALA A 234 -24.21 -23.40 0.23
CA ALA A 234 -25.53 -22.87 -0.05
C ALA A 234 -25.57 -22.31 -1.49
N PRO A 235 -26.59 -22.63 -2.31
CA PRO A 235 -26.64 -22.19 -3.70
C PRO A 235 -26.99 -20.71 -3.78
N ALA A 236 -26.10 -19.91 -4.37
CA ALA A 236 -26.35 -18.51 -4.68
C ALA A 236 -27.46 -18.39 -5.74
N LYS A 237 -28.64 -17.93 -5.33
CA LYS A 237 -29.63 -17.36 -6.26
C LYS A 237 -29.33 -15.88 -6.45
N ARG A 238 -28.98 -15.53 -7.69
CA ARG A 238 -28.79 -14.17 -8.19
C ARG A 238 -30.12 -13.43 -8.23
N GLU A 239 -30.17 -12.26 -7.58
CA GLU A 239 -31.01 -11.16 -8.02
C GLU A 239 -30.11 -9.90 -8.05
N ILE A 240 -29.82 -9.42 -9.26
CA ILE A 240 -28.96 -8.24 -9.48
C ILE A 240 -29.89 -7.03 -9.50
N ALA A 241 -29.98 -6.32 -8.37
CA ALA A 241 -30.47 -4.95 -8.35
C ALA A 241 -29.25 -4.02 -8.33
N ALA A 242 -29.12 -3.17 -9.36
CA ALA A 242 -28.13 -2.12 -9.41
C ALA A 242 -28.41 -1.12 -8.27
N ARG A 243 -27.56 -1.09 -7.24
CA ARG A 243 -27.53 -0.05 -6.22
C ARG A 243 -26.32 0.85 -6.47
N THR A 244 -26.58 2.15 -6.50
CA THR A 244 -25.59 3.23 -6.43
C THR A 244 -24.69 3.10 -5.18
N PRO A 245 -23.45 3.63 -5.20
CA PRO A 245 -22.49 3.43 -4.13
C PRO A 245 -22.83 4.31 -2.92
N GLU A 246 -23.73 3.83 -2.07
CA GLU A 246 -23.73 4.22 -0.67
C GLU A 246 -22.73 3.33 0.08
N PHE A 247 -21.96 3.97 0.95
CA PHE A 247 -20.93 3.41 1.82
C PHE A 247 -21.36 2.04 2.36
N GLN A 248 -20.68 0.99 1.92
CA GLN A 248 -20.98 -0.38 2.29
C GLN A 248 -20.74 -0.55 3.80
N ASP A 249 -21.77 -0.98 4.53
CA ASP A 249 -21.68 -1.18 5.97
C ASP A 249 -20.60 -2.21 6.28
N TRP A 250 -19.57 -1.79 7.01
CA TRP A 250 -18.38 -2.58 7.36
C TRP A 250 -18.72 -3.78 8.25
N THR A 251 -19.94 -3.86 8.79
CA THR A 251 -20.41 -4.99 9.60
C THR A 251 -20.67 -6.27 8.78
N ASP A 252 -21.03 -6.16 7.50
CA ASP A 252 -21.36 -7.30 6.63
C ASP A 252 -20.12 -8.02 6.04
N ILE A 253 -18.92 -7.52 6.32
CA ILE A 253 -17.67 -8.10 5.81
C ILE A 253 -17.23 -9.31 6.65
N GLY A 254 -17.81 -9.59 7.83
CA GLY A 254 -17.41 -10.76 8.63
C GLY A 254 -15.89 -10.82 8.92
N VAL A 255 -15.26 -9.63 8.98
CA VAL A 255 -13.86 -9.36 9.38
C VAL A 255 -13.87 -8.53 10.68
N ILE A 256 -14.90 -8.70 11.52
CA ILE A 256 -15.03 -8.07 12.84
C ILE A 256 -15.41 -9.13 13.88
#